data_AF-A0A3P7E4D7-F1
#
_entry.id   AF-A0A3P7E4D7-F1
#
_cell.length_a   1.000
_cell.length_b   1.000
_cell.length_c   1.000
_cell.angle_alpha   90.00
_cell.angle_beta   90.00
_cell.angle_gamma   90.00
#
_symmetry.space_group_name_H-M   'P 1'
#
loop_
_entity.id
_entity.type
_entity.pdbx_description
1 polymer ?
#
loop_
_entity_poly.entity_id
_entity_poly.type
_entity_poly.pdbx_seq_one_letter_code
_entity_poly.pdbx_strand_id
1 'polypeptide(L)'
;MHEAKIIALVAATCSAMAILSCVVVIPSLYNAINEVHDAVIDGVQVFRIETDSAWTELMDVQISVTPPSKARENPFKSIFRKKRQDFSGLPDYCHCEPIKISCPPGPAGPVGEPGKDG
;
A
#
# COMPACT_ATOMS: atom_id res chain seq x y z
N MET A 1 61.92 -49.01 -22.04
CA MET A 1 60.68 -49.56 -21.43
C MET A 1 60.40 -49.01 -20.02
N HIS A 2 61.41 -48.69 -19.20
CA HIS A 2 61.19 -48.13 -17.85
C HIS A 2 60.57 -46.73 -17.85
N GLU A 3 61.07 -45.80 -18.68
CA GLU A 3 60.53 -44.42 -18.78
C GLU A 3 59.01 -44.39 -19.01
N ALA A 4 58.53 -45.15 -19.98
CA ALA A 4 57.10 -45.22 -20.30
C ALA A 4 56.25 -45.73 -19.12
N LYS A 5 56.78 -46.68 -18.33
CA LYS A 5 56.09 -47.20 -17.13
C LYS A 5 56.03 -46.13 -16.02
N ILE A 6 57.11 -45.37 -15.81
CA ILE A 6 57.14 -44.30 -14.81
C ILE A 6 56.14 -43.21 -15.18
N ILE A 7 56.14 -42.76 -16.44
CA ILE A 7 55.19 -41.74 -16.93
C ILE A 7 53.75 -42.23 -16.79
N ALA A 8 53.47 -43.49 -17.18
CA ALA A 8 52.14 -44.08 -17.05
C ALA A 8 51.68 -44.18 -15.58
N LEU A 9 52.57 -44.55 -14.66
CA LEU A 9 52.25 -44.59 -13.23
C LEU A 9 51.97 -43.20 -12.68
N VAL A 10 52.80 -42.21 -12.98
CA VAL A 10 52.57 -40.81 -12.55
C VAL A 10 51.24 -40.31 -13.09
N ALA A 11 50.97 -40.50 -14.39
CA ALA A 11 49.70 -40.10 -15.01
C ALA A 11 48.49 -40.79 -14.34
N ALA A 12 48.58 -42.09 -14.07
CA ALA A 12 47.52 -42.85 -13.40
C ALA A 12 47.30 -42.37 -11.96
N THR A 13 48.36 -42.04 -11.21
CA THR A 13 48.21 -41.51 -9.86
C THR A 13 47.57 -40.12 -9.85
N CYS A 14 47.96 -39.25 -10.78
CA CYS A 14 47.36 -37.92 -10.92
C CYS A 14 45.88 -37.98 -11.29
N SER A 15 45.50 -38.84 -12.24
CA SER A 15 44.09 -39.01 -12.63
C SER A 15 43.27 -39.64 -11.50
N ALA A 16 43.81 -40.61 -10.77
CA ALA A 16 43.15 -41.19 -9.60
C ALA A 16 42.91 -40.13 -8.50
N MET A 17 43.91 -39.29 -8.21
CA MET A 17 43.76 -38.19 -7.25
C MET A 17 42.69 -37.17 -7.70
N ALA A 18 42.65 -36.83 -8.99
CA ALA A 18 41.63 -35.93 -9.54
C ALA A 18 40.21 -36.52 -9.47
N ILE A 19 40.05 -37.82 -9.73
CA ILE A 19 38.76 -38.49 -9.59
C ILE A 19 38.34 -38.53 -8.11
N LEU A 20 39.26 -38.87 -7.21
CA LEU A 20 38.98 -38.88 -5.77
C LEU A 20 38.59 -37.49 -5.25
N SER A 21 39.24 -36.42 -5.71
CA SER A 21 38.85 -35.06 -5.32
C SER A 21 37.44 -34.71 -5.80
N CYS A 22 37.08 -35.05 -7.05
CA CYS A 22 35.71 -34.86 -7.54
C CYS A 22 34.68 -35.66 -6.74
N VAL A 23 34.98 -36.91 -6.40
CA VAL A 23 34.09 -37.78 -5.61
C VAL A 23 33.84 -37.23 -4.21
N VAL A 24 34.81 -36.52 -3.62
CA VAL A 24 34.65 -35.88 -2.30
C VAL A 24 33.95 -34.53 -2.40
N VAL A 25 34.34 -33.68 -3.36
CA VAL A 25 33.85 -32.30 -3.47
C VAL A 25 32.41 -32.25 -3.97
N ILE A 26 32.02 -33.07 -4.94
CA ILE A 26 30.68 -33.01 -5.54
C ILE A 26 29.57 -33.25 -4.50
N PRO A 27 29.63 -34.32 -3.66
CA PRO A 27 28.63 -34.51 -2.61
C PRO A 27 28.59 -33.37 -1.60
N SER A 28 29.76 -32.81 -1.23
CA SER A 28 29.83 -31.66 -0.32
C SER A 28 29.15 -30.43 -0.90
N LEU A 29 29.37 -30.13 -2.19
CA LEU A 29 28.72 -29.01 -2.87
C LEU A 29 27.22 -29.25 -3.01
N TYR A 30 26.79 -30.47 -3.34
CA TYR A 30 25.38 -30.80 -3.44
C TYR A 30 24.65 -30.60 -2.10
N ASN A 31 25.24 -31.05 -1.00
CA ASN A 31 24.69 -30.84 0.34
C ASN A 31 24.62 -29.35 0.69
N ALA A 32 25.68 -28.59 0.42
CA ALA A 32 25.68 -27.14 0.66
C ALA A 32 24.62 -26.40 -0.17
N ILE A 33 24.42 -26.80 -1.43
CA ILE A 33 23.37 -26.23 -2.29
C ILE A 33 21.99 -26.52 -1.72
N ASN A 34 21.73 -27.75 -1.27
CA ASN A 34 20.44 -28.12 -0.68
C ASN A 34 20.19 -27.37 0.63
N GLU A 35 21.21 -27.26 1.50
CA GLU A 35 21.09 -26.51 2.74
C GLU A 35 20.77 -25.03 2.49
N VAL A 36 21.48 -24.40 1.54
CA VAL A 36 21.21 -23.00 1.16
C VAL A 36 19.83 -22.85 0.51
N HIS A 37 19.44 -23.79 -0.36
CA HIS A 37 18.12 -23.79 -1.00
C HIS A 37 17.00 -23.86 0.04
N ASP A 38 17.12 -24.77 1.00
CA ASP A 38 16.13 -24.97 2.05
C ASP A 38 16.06 -23.75 2.98
N ALA A 39 17.21 -23.19 3.35
CA ALA A 39 17.27 -21.95 4.13
C ALA A 39 16.63 -20.76 3.42
N VAL A 40 16.82 -20.63 2.09
CA VAL A 40 16.20 -19.56 1.30
C VAL A 40 14.69 -19.76 1.19
N ILE A 41 14.22 -20.98 0.93
CA ILE A 41 12.78 -21.25 0.83
C ILE A 41 12.09 -20.98 2.17
N ASP A 42 12.67 -21.46 3.27
CA ASP A 42 12.13 -21.21 4.62
C ASP A 42 12.10 -19.71 4.93
N GLY A 43 13.20 -18.99 4.67
CA GLY A 43 13.27 -17.54 4.86
C GLY A 43 12.23 -16.76 4.04
N VAL A 44 12.02 -17.13 2.77
CA VAL A 44 10.99 -16.52 1.90
C VAL A 44 9.58 -16.81 2.40
N GLN A 45 9.33 -18.02 2.92
CA GLN A 45 8.02 -18.37 3.50
C GLN A 45 7.72 -17.55 4.75
N VAL A 46 8.68 -17.44 5.67
CA VAL A 46 8.56 -16.61 6.88
C VAL A 46 8.32 -15.15 6.50
N PHE A 47 9.15 -14.60 5.61
CA PHE A 47 9.00 -13.22 5.14
C PHE A 47 7.63 -12.96 4.49
N ARG A 48 7.12 -13.91 3.70
CA ARG A 48 5.80 -13.82 3.09
C ARG A 48 4.70 -13.75 4.16
N ILE A 49 4.75 -14.61 5.17
CA ILE A 49 3.77 -14.65 6.25
C ILE A 49 3.79 -13.34 7.03
N GLU A 50 4.97 -12.85 7.40
CA GLU A 50 5.12 -11.58 8.13
C GLU A 50 4.62 -10.39 7.32
N THR A 51 4.96 -10.33 6.02
CA THR A 51 4.53 -9.26 5.12
C THR A 51 3.02 -9.27 4.91
N ASP A 52 2.41 -10.44 4.73
CA ASP A 52 0.95 -10.59 4.55
C ASP A 52 0.18 -10.21 5.84
N SER A 53 0.73 -10.59 6.99
CA SER A 53 0.20 -10.18 8.30
C SER A 53 0.28 -8.65 8.48
N ALA A 54 1.43 -8.05 8.20
CA ALA A 54 1.63 -6.61 8.29
C ALA A 54 0.73 -5.84 7.30
N TRP A 55 0.54 -6.39 6.09
CA TRP A 55 -0.38 -5.82 5.11
C TRP A 55 -1.82 -5.85 5.60
N THR A 56 -2.24 -6.96 6.20
CA THR A 56 -3.60 -7.09 6.77
C THR A 56 -3.82 -6.08 7.89
N GLU A 57 -2.86 -5.92 8.80
CA GLU A 57 -2.92 -4.91 9.87
C GLU A 57 -2.99 -3.48 9.30
N LEU A 58 -2.18 -3.16 8.29
CA LEU A 58 -2.22 -1.88 7.60
C LEU A 58 -3.58 -1.63 6.91
N MET A 59 -4.18 -2.67 6.31
CA MET A 59 -5.51 -2.57 5.72
C MET A 59 -6.59 -2.33 6.77
N ASP A 60 -6.52 -2.99 7.94
CA ASP A 60 -7.46 -2.75 9.05
C ASP A 60 -7.37 -1.31 9.56
N VAL A 61 -6.15 -0.77 9.69
CA VAL A 61 -5.93 0.64 10.02
C VAL A 61 -6.52 1.54 8.92
N GLN A 62 -6.24 1.24 7.66
CA GLN A 62 -6.78 2.00 6.53
C GLN A 62 -8.31 1.98 6.53
N ILE A 63 -8.96 0.86 6.81
CA ILE A 63 -10.43 0.76 6.90
C ILE A 63 -10.96 1.58 8.08
N SER A 64 -10.24 1.64 9.20
CA SER A 64 -10.66 2.41 10.39
C SER A 64 -10.50 3.93 10.23
N VAL A 65 -9.50 4.39 9.48
CA VAL A 65 -9.18 5.83 9.31
C VAL A 65 -9.75 6.40 8.02
N THR A 66 -9.90 5.58 6.97
CA THR A 66 -10.38 6.07 5.68
C THR A 66 -11.89 6.29 5.76
N PRO A 67 -12.39 7.49 5.40
CA PRO A 67 -13.83 7.71 5.25
C PRO A 67 -14.42 6.63 4.34
N PRO A 68 -15.65 6.13 4.61
CA PRO A 68 -16.27 5.10 3.79
C PRO A 68 -16.15 5.50 2.32
N SER A 69 -15.57 4.61 1.50
CA SER A 69 -15.37 4.89 0.08
C SER A 69 -16.68 5.40 -0.51
N LYS A 70 -16.65 6.61 -1.08
CA LYS A 70 -17.85 7.20 -1.68
C LYS A 70 -18.41 6.19 -2.67
N ALA A 71 -19.68 5.81 -2.50
CA ALA A 71 -20.32 4.83 -3.37
C ALA A 71 -20.00 5.17 -4.84
N ARG A 72 -19.48 4.19 -5.57
CA ARG A 72 -18.96 4.36 -6.93
C ARG A 72 -20.01 5.09 -7.78
N GLU A 73 -19.75 6.36 -8.11
CA GLU A 73 -20.74 7.16 -8.83
C GLU A 73 -20.89 6.62 -10.25
N ASN A 74 -22.14 6.46 -10.68
CA ASN A 74 -22.47 5.95 -12.02
C ASN A 74 -21.76 6.81 -13.08
N PRO A 75 -20.90 6.26 -13.96
CA PRO A 75 -20.07 7.03 -14.89
C PRO A 75 -20.92 7.85 -15.89
N PHE A 76 -22.19 7.50 -16.05
CA PHE A 76 -23.15 8.20 -16.90
C PHE A 76 -23.90 9.36 -16.22
N LYS A 77 -23.63 9.64 -14.93
CA LYS A 77 -24.21 10.82 -14.24
C LYS A 77 -23.81 12.16 -14.89
N SER A 78 -22.76 12.18 -15.70
CA SER A 78 -22.34 13.36 -16.48
C SER A 78 -23.13 13.55 -17.77
N ILE A 79 -23.74 12.49 -18.32
CA ILE A 79 -24.48 12.56 -19.59
C ILE A 79 -25.82 13.28 -19.39
N PHE A 80 -26.45 13.10 -18.23
CA PHE A 80 -27.65 13.83 -17.87
C PHE A 80 -27.28 15.10 -17.12
N ARG A 81 -27.54 16.26 -17.73
CA ARG A 81 -27.32 17.58 -17.13
C ARG A 81 -28.01 17.65 -15.75
N LYS A 82 -27.23 17.69 -14.67
CA LYS A 82 -27.74 17.94 -13.32
C LYS A 82 -28.47 19.29 -13.28
N LYS A 83 -29.57 19.35 -12.52
CA LYS A 83 -30.30 20.61 -12.27
C LYS A 83 -29.35 21.57 -11.54
N ARG A 84 -29.28 22.83 -11.98
CA ARG A 84 -28.34 23.84 -11.43
C ARG A 84 -28.58 24.20 -9.95
N GLN A 85 -29.65 23.68 -9.35
CA GLN A 85 -30.07 23.91 -7.96
C GLN A 85 -30.26 22.58 -7.23
N ASP A 86 -29.46 21.57 -7.56
CA ASP A 86 -29.45 20.30 -6.84
C ASP A 86 -28.52 20.39 -5.63
N PHE A 87 -29.07 20.76 -4.48
CA PHE A 87 -28.36 20.91 -3.21
C PHE A 87 -28.34 19.61 -2.38
N SER A 88 -28.92 18.52 -2.88
CA SER A 88 -29.06 17.27 -2.11
C SER A 88 -27.73 16.56 -1.80
N GLY A 89 -26.64 16.98 -2.46
CA GLY A 89 -25.30 16.45 -2.24
C GLY A 89 -24.37 17.36 -1.44
N LEU A 90 -24.88 18.50 -0.96
CA LEU A 90 -24.08 19.43 -0.16
C LEU A 90 -24.17 19.03 1.32
N PRO A 91 -23.04 19.07 2.05
CA PRO A 91 -23.04 18.88 3.49
C PRO A 91 -23.88 19.94 4.21
N ASP A 92 -24.43 19.59 5.38
CA ASP A 92 -25.36 20.43 6.15
C ASP A 92 -24.83 21.82 6.51
N TYR A 93 -23.50 22.01 6.50
CA TYR A 93 -22.83 23.28 6.75
C TYR A 93 -22.84 24.25 5.56
N CYS A 94 -23.33 23.83 4.39
CA CYS A 94 -23.31 24.65 3.19
C CYS A 94 -24.64 25.41 3.00
N HIS A 95 -24.64 26.70 3.33
CA HIS A 95 -25.77 27.59 3.08
C HIS A 95 -25.63 28.28 1.72
N CYS A 96 -26.38 27.83 0.72
CA CYS A 96 -26.39 28.45 -0.61
C CYS A 96 -27.34 29.66 -0.72
N GLU A 97 -28.27 29.80 0.22
CA GLU A 97 -29.12 30.98 0.34
C GLU A 97 -28.63 31.89 1.48
N PRO A 98 -28.62 33.22 1.30
CA PRO A 98 -28.34 34.15 2.38
C PRO A 98 -29.33 33.91 3.54
N ILE A 99 -28.82 33.85 4.76
CA ILE A 99 -29.64 33.72 5.97
C ILE A 99 -30.61 34.90 6.02
N LYS A 100 -31.90 34.63 5.83
CA LYS A 100 -32.96 35.65 5.96
C LYS A 100 -33.17 35.95 7.43
N ILE A 101 -32.51 36.99 7.93
CA ILE A 101 -32.70 37.47 9.30
C ILE A 101 -34.06 38.18 9.37
N SER A 102 -35.01 37.61 10.11
CA SER A 102 -36.26 38.29 10.46
C SER A 102 -36.05 38.98 11.81
N CYS A 103 -35.78 40.28 11.78
CA CYS A 103 -35.72 41.09 13.00
C CYS A 103 -37.13 41.58 13.37
N PRO A 104 -37.50 41.60 14.67
CA PRO A 104 -38.73 42.23 15.10
C PRO A 104 -38.71 43.74 14.78
N PRO A 105 -39.88 44.39 14.61
CA PRO A 105 -39.96 45.84 14.51
C PRO A 105 -39.25 46.52 15.68
N GLY A 106 -38.50 47.59 15.41
CA GLY A 106 -37.83 48.36 16.44
C GLY A 106 -38.81 49.08 17.39
N PRO A 107 -38.33 49.59 18.54
CA PRO A 107 -39.15 50.38 19.44
C PRO A 107 -39.67 51.67 18.77
N ALA A 108 -40.76 52.22 19.29
CA ALA A 108 -41.26 53.52 18.86
C ALA A 108 -40.18 54.60 19.00
N GLY A 109 -40.12 55.52 18.03
CA GLY A 109 -39.19 56.65 18.09
C GLY A 109 -39.50 57.63 19.23
N PRO A 110 -38.56 58.54 19.56
CA PRO A 110 -38.80 59.59 20.54
C PRO A 110 -39.91 60.54 20.08
N VAL A 111 -40.53 61.24 21.04
CA VAL A 111 -41.49 62.32 20.75
C VAL A 111 -40.78 63.38 19.88
N GLY A 112 -41.48 63.87 18.85
CA GLY A 112 -40.96 64.92 17.98
C GLY A 112 -40.67 66.22 18.75
N GLU A 113 -39.80 67.06 18.20
CA GLU A 113 -39.52 68.36 18.79
C GLU A 113 -40.80 69.21 18.89
N PRO A 114 -40.97 70.02 19.96
CA PRO A 114 -42.05 70.98 20.03
C PRO A 114 -42.10 71.89 18.80
N GLY A 115 -43.30 72.26 18.36
CA GLY A 115 -43.46 73.24 17.28
C GLY A 115 -42.84 74.59 17.66
N LYS A 116 -42.51 75.41 16.65
CA LYS A 116 -42.08 76.79 16.89
C LYS A 116 -43.23 77.59 17.52
N ASP A 117 -42.90 78.44 18.49
CA ASP A 117 -43.86 79.41 19.04
C ASP A 117 -44.40 80.30 17.90
N GLY A 118 -45.71 80.57 17.94
CA GLY A 118 -46.43 81.37 16.94
C GLY A 118 -46.28 82.87 17.11
#